data_AF-K6TY66-F1
#
_entry.id   AF-K6TY66-F1
#
_cell.length_a   1.000
_cell.length_b   1.000
_cell.length_c   1.000
_cell.angle_alpha   90.00
_cell.angle_beta   90.00
_cell.angle_gamma   90.00
#
_symmetry.space_group_name_H-M   'P 1'
#
loop_
_entity.id
_entity.type
_entity.pdbx_description
1 polymer ?
#
loop_
_entity_poly.entity_id
_entity_poly.type
_entity_poly.pdbx_seq_one_letter_code
_entity_poly.pdbx_strand_id
1 'polypeptide(L)'
;MSSQGIMESLNFCIVALGKGNTQLKTLGLKKAQAEKTYRIKKAEEIMKLKAEKYPATLIMELVKGNEEVAELRLQRDIAESAYNSCLNAIDNVRLEIEVLRSKLTWIRNELSSWKVNDR
;
A
#
# COMPACT_ATOMS: atom_id res chain seq x y z
N MET A 1 2.33 -10.97 -29.58
CA MET A 1 2.86 -9.62 -29.23
C MET A 1 4.20 -9.45 -29.91
N SER A 2 4.41 -8.33 -30.60
CA SER A 2 5.75 -7.97 -31.12
C SER A 2 6.67 -7.56 -29.97
N SER A 3 7.99 -7.60 -30.20
CA SER A 3 8.99 -7.06 -29.26
C SER A 3 8.70 -5.59 -28.92
N GLN A 4 8.29 -4.81 -29.92
CA GLN A 4 7.85 -3.43 -29.76
C GLN A 4 6.68 -3.30 -28.76
N GLY A 5 5.64 -4.14 -28.90
CA GLY A 5 4.50 -4.11 -27.98
C GLY A 5 4.88 -4.47 -26.54
N ILE A 6 5.86 -5.36 -26.33
CA ILE A 6 6.35 -5.66 -24.97
C ILE A 6 7.10 -4.47 -24.38
N MET A 7 7.91 -3.77 -25.18
CA MET A 7 8.62 -2.56 -24.73
C MET A 7 7.65 -1.43 -24.38
N GLU A 8 6.58 -1.27 -25.14
CA GLU A 8 5.51 -0.29 -24.84
C GLU A 8 4.80 -0.62 -23.52
N SER A 9 4.41 -1.88 -23.29
CA SER A 9 3.85 -2.32 -22.02
C SER A 9 4.81 -2.10 -20.86
N LEU A 10 6.11 -2.38 -21.04
CA LEU A 10 7.13 -2.17 -20.01
C LEU A 10 7.24 -0.69 -19.63
N ASN A 11 7.26 0.21 -20.61
CA ASN A 11 7.27 1.66 -20.37
C ASN A 11 6.02 2.12 -19.61
N PHE A 12 4.85 1.57 -19.94
CA PHE A 12 3.61 1.84 -19.20
C PHE A 12 3.73 1.41 -17.73
N CYS A 13 4.22 0.20 -17.46
CA CYS A 13 4.43 -0.29 -16.10
C CYS A 13 5.41 0.58 -15.31
N ILE A 14 6.49 1.06 -15.93
CA ILE A 14 7.47 1.96 -15.29
C ILE A 14 6.80 3.28 -14.88
N VAL A 15 6.01 3.88 -15.77
CA VAL A 15 5.25 5.11 -15.45
C VAL A 15 4.25 4.85 -14.33
N ALA A 16 3.55 3.72 -14.37
CA ALA A 16 2.60 3.32 -13.32
C ALA A 16 3.30 3.15 -11.96
N LEU A 17 4.50 2.54 -11.90
CA LEU A 17 5.31 2.44 -10.69
C LEU A 17 5.69 3.81 -10.12
N GLY A 18 6.12 4.74 -10.97
CA GLY A 18 6.45 6.11 -10.55
C GLY A 18 5.27 6.81 -9.88
N LYS A 19 4.08 6.70 -10.49
CA LYS A 19 2.82 7.21 -9.94
C LYS A 19 2.46 6.51 -8.62
N GLY A 20 2.56 5.18 -8.59
CA GLY A 20 2.31 4.37 -7.40
C GLY A 20 3.18 4.79 -6.22
N ASN A 21 4.49 4.96 -6.42
CA ASN A 21 5.41 5.39 -5.37
C ASN A 21 5.06 6.77 -4.80
N THR A 22 4.66 7.71 -5.66
CA THR A 22 4.21 9.04 -5.26
C THR A 22 2.94 8.97 -4.42
N GLN A 23 1.99 8.14 -4.84
CA GLN A 23 0.75 7.91 -4.10
C GLN A 23 1.01 7.21 -2.77
N LEU A 24 1.89 6.20 -2.73
CA LEU A 24 2.26 5.48 -1.52
C LEU A 24 2.87 6.41 -0.47
N LYS A 25 3.72 7.36 -0.89
CA LYS A 25 4.27 8.40 0.00
C LYS A 25 3.14 9.23 0.62
N THR A 26 2.22 9.71 -0.21
CA THR A 26 1.07 10.52 0.27
C THR A 26 0.19 9.73 1.24
N LEU A 27 -0.13 8.47 0.92
CA LEU A 27 -0.90 7.59 1.80
C LEU A 27 -0.15 7.25 3.09
N GLY A 28 1.16 7.08 3.03
CA GLY A 28 2.00 6.84 4.21
C GLY A 28 1.96 8.01 5.20
N LEU A 29 2.04 9.24 4.68
CA LEU A 29 1.88 10.45 5.52
C LEU A 29 0.48 10.53 6.13
N LYS A 30 -0.58 10.24 5.36
CA LYS A 30 -1.96 10.23 5.87
C LYS A 30 -2.14 9.16 6.96
N LYS A 31 -1.63 7.94 6.75
CA LYS A 31 -1.65 6.85 7.74
C LYS A 31 -0.95 7.27 9.03
N ALA A 32 0.24 7.84 8.93
CA ALA A 32 1.01 8.30 10.09
C ALA A 32 0.30 9.42 10.86
N GLN A 33 -0.29 10.39 10.14
CA GLN A 33 -1.04 11.48 10.76
C GLN A 33 -2.31 10.98 11.45
N ALA A 34 -3.07 10.08 10.82
CA ALA A 34 -4.27 9.50 11.41
C ALA A 34 -3.96 8.68 12.68
N GLU A 35 -2.90 7.86 12.66
CA GLU A 35 -2.45 7.12 13.84
C GLU A 35 -2.01 8.07 14.98
N LYS A 36 -1.28 9.14 14.66
CA LYS A 36 -0.89 10.16 15.65
C LYS A 36 -2.12 10.79 16.29
N THR A 37 -3.07 11.28 15.49
CA THR A 37 -4.28 11.96 15.98
C THR A 37 -5.11 11.02 16.86
N TYR A 38 -5.33 9.78 16.41
CA TYR A 38 -6.03 8.76 17.19
C TYR A 38 -5.35 8.48 18.53
N ARG A 39 -4.02 8.28 18.55
CA ARG A 39 -3.28 8.00 19.79
C ARG A 39 -3.34 9.14 20.80
N ILE A 40 -3.24 10.38 20.34
CA ILE A 40 -3.34 11.56 21.21
C ILE A 40 -4.74 11.60 21.83
N LYS A 41 -5.80 11.57 21.03
CA LYS A 41 -7.17 11.65 21.54
C LYS A 41 -7.52 10.51 22.50
N LYS A 42 -7.10 9.29 22.15
CA LYS A 42 -7.28 8.12 23.01
C LYS A 42 -6.59 8.30 24.36
N ALA A 43 -5.37 8.84 24.38
CA ALA A 43 -4.64 9.08 25.62
C ALA A 43 -5.30 10.19 26.46
N GLU A 44 -5.75 11.28 25.82
CA GLU A 44 -6.49 12.36 26.49
C GLU A 44 -7.75 11.82 27.18
N GLU A 45 -8.55 11.00 26.49
CA GLU A 45 -9.78 10.45 27.05
C GLU A 45 -9.50 9.45 28.20
N ILE A 46 -8.44 8.64 28.08
CA ILE A 46 -7.98 7.76 29.17
C ILE A 46 -7.60 8.59 30.41
N MET A 47 -6.85 9.69 30.23
CA MET A 47 -6.40 10.52 31.34
C MET A 47 -7.58 11.23 32.02
N LYS A 48 -8.55 11.70 31.23
CA LYS A 48 -9.79 12.29 31.73
C LYS A 48 -10.58 11.31 32.61
N LEU A 49 -10.89 10.12 32.10
CA LEU A 49 -11.64 9.12 32.85
C LEU A 49 -10.87 8.59 34.07
N LYS A 50 -9.54 8.54 34.00
CA LYS A 50 -8.69 8.21 35.15
C LYS A 50 -8.77 9.30 36.24
N ALA A 51 -8.79 10.57 35.87
CA ALA A 51 -8.98 11.68 36.80
C ALA A 51 -10.37 11.63 37.47
N GLU A 52 -11.39 11.19 36.73
CA GLU A 52 -12.74 10.92 37.23
C GLU A 52 -12.85 9.63 38.08
N LYS A 53 -11.72 8.92 38.31
CA LYS A 53 -11.59 7.72 39.15
C LYS A 53 -12.38 6.50 38.67
N TYR A 54 -12.64 6.38 37.37
CA TYR A 54 -13.21 5.16 36.81
C TYR A 54 -12.25 3.97 36.97
N PRO A 55 -12.77 2.74 37.18
CA PRO A 55 -11.94 1.53 37.18
C PRO A 55 -11.23 1.32 35.84
N ALA A 56 -9.97 0.88 35.87
CA ALA A 56 -9.15 0.72 34.67
C ALA A 56 -9.77 -0.19 33.59
N THR A 57 -10.52 -1.22 34.01
CA THR A 57 -11.23 -2.13 33.11
C THR A 57 -12.38 -1.43 32.37
N LEU A 58 -13.08 -0.49 33.03
CA LEU A 58 -14.20 0.26 32.45
C LEU A 58 -13.72 1.41 31.55
N ILE A 59 -12.60 2.06 31.89
CA ILE A 59 -12.01 3.14 31.07
C ILE A 59 -11.82 2.69 29.62
N MET A 60 -11.26 1.50 29.40
CA MET A 60 -10.99 1.03 28.04
C MET A 60 -12.26 0.77 27.23
N GLU A 61 -13.34 0.32 27.85
CA GLU A 61 -14.63 0.13 27.19
C GLU A 61 -15.29 1.47 26.86
N LEU A 62 -15.26 2.44 27.79
CA LEU A 62 -15.77 3.78 27.58
C LEU A 62 -15.01 4.53 26.47
N VAL A 63 -13.68 4.44 26.46
CA VAL A 63 -12.84 5.07 25.42
C VAL A 63 -13.10 4.48 24.04
N LYS A 64 -13.38 3.17 23.94
CA LYS A 64 -13.75 2.54 22.67
C LYS A 64 -15.15 2.96 22.20
N GLY A 65 -16.07 3.18 23.15
CA GLY A 65 -17.44 3.64 22.89
C GLY A 65 -17.55 5.16 22.69
N ASN A 66 -16.51 5.93 23.00
CA ASN A 66 -16.47 7.37 22.75
C ASN A 66 -16.49 7.63 21.24
N GLU A 67 -17.50 8.38 20.79
CA GLU A 67 -17.78 8.64 19.38
C GLU A 67 -16.58 9.25 18.64
N GLU A 68 -15.90 10.23 19.24
CA GLU A 68 -14.77 10.92 18.63
C GLU A 68 -13.54 10.00 18.52
N VAL A 69 -13.26 9.22 19.55
CA VAL A 69 -12.17 8.23 19.54
C VAL A 69 -12.46 7.12 18.53
N ALA A 70 -13.71 6.66 18.45
CA ALA A 70 -14.15 5.63 17.51
C ALA A 70 -14.03 6.11 16.06
N GLU A 71 -14.42 7.36 15.77
CA GLU A 71 -14.30 7.96 14.44
C GLU A 71 -12.82 8.10 14.04
N LEU A 72 -11.96 8.61 14.93
CA LEU A 72 -10.52 8.69 14.65
C LEU A 72 -9.89 7.31 14.42
N ARG A 73 -10.35 6.27 15.13
CA ARG A 73 -9.92 4.89 14.89
C ARG A 73 -10.34 4.41 13.51
N LEU A 74 -11.59 4.68 13.11
CA LEU A 74 -12.09 4.34 11.77
C LEU A 74 -11.25 5.01 10.68
N GLN A 75 -11.00 6.31 10.79
CA GLN A 75 -10.19 7.05 9.82
C GLN A 75 -8.76 6.51 9.72
N ARG A 76 -8.16 6.13 10.86
CA ARG A 76 -6.88 5.44 10.87
C ARG A 76 -6.93 4.11 10.11
N ASP A 77 -7.92 3.28 10.40
CA ASP A 77 -8.05 1.95 9.79
C ASP A 77 -8.28 2.04 8.27
N ILE A 78 -9.05 3.04 7.83
CA ILE A 78 -9.23 3.37 6.40
C ILE A 78 -7.89 3.79 5.78
N ALA A 79 -7.14 4.68 6.43
CA ALA A 79 -5.85 5.14 5.93
C ALA A 79 -4.82 3.99 5.84
N GLU A 80 -4.83 3.08 6.81
CA GLU A 80 -4.02 1.86 6.78
C GLU A 80 -4.41 0.92 5.63
N SER A 81 -5.70 0.65 5.47
CA SER A 81 -6.20 -0.18 4.37
C SER A 81 -5.85 0.40 3.00
N ALA A 82 -5.98 1.72 2.84
CA ALA A 82 -5.62 2.42 1.61
C ALA A 82 -4.12 2.33 1.31
N TYR A 83 -3.27 2.51 2.33
CA TYR A 83 -1.82 2.36 2.20
C TYR A 83 -1.44 0.93 1.77
N ASN A 84 -1.97 -0.08 2.45
CA ASN A 84 -1.69 -1.49 2.15
C ASN A 84 -2.18 -1.87 0.75
N SER A 85 -3.36 -1.39 0.34
CA SER A 85 -3.90 -1.62 -1.00
C SER A 85 -3.01 -1.01 -2.08
N CYS A 86 -2.50 0.21 -1.86
CA CYS A 86 -1.57 0.85 -2.79
C CYS A 86 -0.23 0.11 -2.88
N LEU A 87 0.28 -0.39 -1.74
CA LEU A 87 1.50 -1.19 -1.72
C LEU A 87 1.34 -2.48 -2.54
N ASN A 88 0.25 -3.21 -2.34
CA ASN A 88 -0.07 -4.40 -3.12
C ASN A 88 -0.21 -4.10 -4.62
N ALA A 89 -0.81 -2.96 -4.98
CA ALA A 89 -0.92 -2.54 -6.37
C ALA A 89 0.46 -2.29 -7.01
N ILE A 90 1.40 -1.69 -6.27
CA ILE A 90 2.78 -1.50 -6.74
C ILE A 90 3.48 -2.84 -6.95
N ASP A 91 3.29 -3.79 -6.02
CA ASP A 91 3.87 -5.13 -6.14
C ASP A 91 3.31 -5.91 -7.34
N ASN A 92 2.02 -5.76 -7.64
CA ASN A 92 1.43 -6.32 -8.85
C ASN A 92 2.07 -5.76 -10.12
N VAL A 93 2.35 -4.46 -10.18
CA VAL A 93 3.04 -3.86 -11.34
C VAL A 93 4.48 -4.36 -11.44
N ARG A 94 5.18 -4.57 -10.31
CA ARG A 94 6.52 -5.20 -10.33
C ARG A 94 6.46 -6.62 -10.88
N LEU A 95 5.45 -7.40 -10.48
CA LEU A 95 5.26 -8.75 -11.00
C LEU A 95 4.97 -8.75 -12.51
N GLU A 96 4.19 -7.79 -12.99
CA GLU A 96 3.92 -7.63 -14.43
C GLU A 96 5.21 -7.36 -15.22
N ILE A 97 6.09 -6.49 -14.71
CA ILE A 97 7.41 -6.25 -15.30
C ILE A 97 8.23 -7.54 -15.40
N GLU A 98 8.21 -8.37 -14.35
CA GLU A 98 8.91 -9.65 -14.32
C GLU A 98 8.37 -10.65 -15.36
N VAL A 99 7.05 -10.68 -15.55
CA VAL A 99 6.41 -11.47 -16.60
C VAL A 99 6.83 -10.97 -17.99
N LEU A 100 6.83 -9.66 -18.23
CA LEU A 100 7.25 -9.07 -19.51
C LEU A 100 8.73 -9.36 -19.80
N ARG A 101 9.60 -9.28 -18.79
CA ARG A 101 11.02 -9.65 -18.89
C ARG A 101 11.22 -11.11 -19.25
N SER A 102 10.43 -12.00 -18.66
CA SER A 102 10.45 -13.44 -18.95
C SER A 102 10.03 -13.72 -20.39
N LYS A 103 8.99 -13.04 -20.90
CA LYS A 103 8.55 -13.13 -22.29
C LYS A 103 9.63 -12.66 -23.28
N LEU A 104 10.32 -11.54 -23.00
CA LEU A 104 11.44 -11.08 -23.84
C LEU A 104 12.58 -12.10 -23.89
N THR A 105 12.90 -12.70 -22.73
CA THR A 105 13.94 -13.73 -22.63
C THR A 105 13.60 -14.95 -23.47
N TRP A 106 12.33 -15.39 -23.43
CA TRP A 106 11.84 -16.48 -24.27
C TRP A 106 11.99 -16.16 -25.76
N ILE A 107 11.50 -14.99 -26.22
CA ILE A 107 11.62 -14.56 -27.63
C ILE A 107 13.10 -14.53 -28.07
N ARG A 108 13.99 -14.02 -27.22
CA ARG A 108 15.42 -14.00 -27.51
C ARG A 108 15.97 -15.41 -27.74
N ASN A 109 15.62 -16.36 -26.88
CA ASN A 109 16.10 -17.73 -26.98
C ASN A 109 15.58 -18.43 -28.25
N GLU A 110 14.32 -18.21 -28.62
CA GLU A 110 13.74 -18.70 -29.89
C GLU A 110 14.49 -18.15 -31.11
N LEU A 111 14.80 -16.85 -31.13
CA LEU A 111 15.58 -16.25 -32.22
C LEU A 111 17.02 -16.79 -32.28
N SER A 112 17.62 -17.11 -31.12
CA SER A 112 18.95 -17.71 -31.06
C SER A 112 18.97 -19.15 -31.57
N SER A 113 17.94 -19.96 -31.30
CA SER A 113 17.88 -21.35 -31.76
C SER A 113 17.71 -21.42 -33.28
N TRP A 114 16.95 -20.51 -33.89
CA TRP A 114 16.77 -20.47 -35.35
C TRP A 114 18.08 -20.19 -36.09
N LYS A 115 18.92 -19.28 -35.58
CA LYS A 115 20.23 -18.96 -36.18
C LYS A 115 21.24 -20.12 -36.13
N VAL A 116 21.01 -21.12 -35.29
CA VAL A 116 21.83 -22.33 -35.18
C VAL A 116 21.34 -23.41 -36.14
N ASN A 117 20.03 -23.52 -36.37
CA ASN A 117 19.45 -24.51 -37.29
C ASN A 117 19.56 -24.13 -38.78
N ASP A 118 19.77 -22.85 -39.11
CA ASP A 118 19.94 -22.37 -40.49
C ASP A 118 21.42 -22.37 -40.97
N ARG A 119 22.35 -23.01 -40.23
CA ARG A 119 23.75 -23.22 -40.62
C ARG A 119 24.04 -24.71 -40.77
#